data_AF-A0A1G8W506-F1
#
_entry.id   AF-A0A1G8W506-F1
#
_cell.length_a   1.000
_cell.length_b   1.000
_cell.length_c   1.000
_cell.angle_alpha   90.00
_cell.angle_beta   90.00
_cell.angle_gamma   90.00
#
_symmetry.space_group_name_H-M   'P 1'
#
loop_
_entity.id
_entity.type
_entity.pdbx_description
1 polymer ?
#
loop_
_entity_poly.entity_id
_entity_poly.type
_entity_poly.pdbx_seq_one_letter_code
_entity_poly.pdbx_strand_id
1 'polypeptide(L)'
;MEDFYRISDVAAKVGKHVNTVDGWFKRMEEEEKLHYINRVGGEKAYDADDLNLAMYIKEKREMKWSFDGIFNYLQQGQADIMLRPFPEGLGEEEAAELVDVAALKREMYREMEDMAREMAKEQVQEVQEQYEALRRQLPDADQERQNRINDLFTRRRVEQKLEEEALEKWREKPEEERMKRVGWFRKEEDRDKRELFVKDYVNNGFEERILEEYGEER
;
A
#
# COMPACT_ATOMS: atom_id res chain seq x y z
N MET A 1 -8.81 22.73 8.87
CA MET A 1 -9.78 21.84 9.52
C MET A 1 -10.27 22.63 10.72
N GLU A 2 -11.47 23.19 10.65
CA GLU A 2 -12.04 23.97 11.75
C GLU A 2 -13.18 23.16 12.38
N ASP A 3 -12.94 22.75 13.62
CA ASP A 3 -13.95 22.14 14.48
C ASP A 3 -14.90 23.23 14.97
N PHE A 4 -16.20 23.01 14.80
CA PHE A 4 -17.22 23.87 15.38
C PHE A 4 -17.65 23.31 16.73
N TYR A 5 -17.69 24.18 17.72
CA TYR A 5 -18.07 23.93 19.10
C TYR A 5 -19.49 24.44 19.35
N ARG A 6 -20.23 23.75 20.23
CA ARG A 6 -21.39 24.34 20.89
C ARG A 6 -20.94 25.20 22.06
N ILE A 7 -21.80 26.11 22.52
CA ILE A 7 -21.49 26.97 23.67
C ILE A 7 -21.14 26.16 24.93
N SER A 8 -21.70 24.96 25.08
CA SER A 8 -21.36 24.02 26.16
C SER A 8 -19.91 23.55 26.09
N ASP A 9 -19.39 23.29 24.89
CA ASP A 9 -18.03 22.79 24.68
C ASP A 9 -17.01 23.91 24.93
N VAL A 10 -17.31 25.12 24.44
CA VAL A 10 -16.51 26.32 24.73
C VAL A 10 -16.46 26.57 26.24
N ALA A 11 -17.62 26.55 26.92
CA ALA A 11 -17.70 26.77 28.35
C ALA A 11 -16.92 25.71 29.16
N ALA A 12 -17.00 24.45 28.77
CA ALA A 12 -16.24 23.36 29.38
C ALA A 12 -14.73 23.57 29.24
N LYS A 13 -14.25 23.94 28.04
CA LYS A 13 -12.82 24.23 27.78
C LYS A 13 -12.33 25.46 28.53
N VAL A 14 -13.14 26.51 28.60
CA VAL A 14 -12.84 27.74 29.34
C VAL A 14 -12.90 27.49 30.85
N GLY A 15 -13.63 26.48 31.31
CA GLY A 15 -13.80 26.16 32.73
C GLY A 15 -14.71 27.15 33.45
N LYS A 16 -15.75 27.62 32.77
CA LYS A 16 -16.80 28.51 33.33
C LYS A 16 -18.18 27.94 33.03
N HIS A 17 -19.19 28.41 33.75
CA HIS A 17 -20.57 27.98 33.51
C HIS A 17 -21.05 28.43 32.11
N VAL A 18 -21.85 27.60 31.44
CA VAL A 18 -22.35 27.85 30.08
C VAL A 18 -23.00 29.23 29.95
N ASN A 19 -23.93 29.56 30.85
CA ASN A 19 -24.60 30.88 30.87
C ASN A 19 -23.64 32.07 31.02
N THR A 20 -22.50 31.88 31.68
CA THR A 20 -21.51 32.96 31.85
C THR A 20 -20.82 33.25 30.53
N VAL A 21 -20.39 32.19 29.83
CA VAL A 21 -19.71 32.33 28.54
C VAL A 21 -20.69 32.78 27.45
N ASP A 22 -21.90 32.23 27.44
CA ASP A 22 -23.01 32.67 26.57
C ASP A 22 -23.31 34.17 26.75
N GLY A 23 -23.34 34.63 28.01
CA GLY A 23 -23.54 36.05 28.32
C GLY A 23 -22.43 36.96 27.78
N TRP A 24 -21.17 36.50 27.74
CA TRP A 24 -20.07 37.28 27.14
C TRP A 24 -20.28 37.46 25.65
N PHE A 25 -20.59 36.37 24.95
CA PHE A 25 -20.80 36.38 23.51
C PHE A 25 -22.05 37.16 23.10
N LYS A 26 -23.16 37.00 23.82
CA LYS A 26 -24.37 37.82 23.62
C LYS A 26 -24.07 39.31 23.75
N ARG A 27 -23.33 39.69 24.80
CA ARG A 27 -22.98 41.09 25.01
C ARG A 27 -22.11 41.64 23.88
N MET A 28 -21.12 40.88 23.41
CA MET A 28 -20.29 41.30 22.27
C MET A 28 -21.06 41.36 20.95
N GLU A 29 -22.00 40.44 20.71
CA GLU A 29 -22.76 40.34 19.46
C GLU A 29 -23.91 41.36 19.39
N GLU A 30 -24.63 41.53 20.50
CA GLU A 30 -25.90 42.26 20.57
C GLU A 30 -25.71 43.70 21.04
N GLU A 31 -24.97 43.92 22.14
CA GLU A 31 -24.82 45.24 22.77
C GLU A 31 -23.66 46.04 22.15
N GLU A 32 -22.47 45.44 22.12
CA GLU A 32 -21.23 46.14 21.74
C GLU A 32 -20.94 46.06 20.24
N LYS A 33 -21.67 45.22 19.49
CA LYS A 33 -21.51 44.98 18.04
C LYS A 33 -20.03 44.77 17.65
N LEU A 34 -19.33 43.96 18.44
CA LEU A 34 -17.89 43.75 18.33
C LEU A 34 -17.53 42.45 17.60
N HIS A 35 -18.32 41.39 17.76
CA HIS A 35 -18.02 40.07 17.21
C HIS A 35 -19.29 39.33 16.80
N TYR A 36 -19.37 38.91 15.53
CA TYR A 36 -20.50 38.12 15.02
C TYR A 36 -20.35 36.63 15.35
N ILE A 37 -21.43 35.95 15.75
CA ILE A 37 -21.43 34.51 16.04
C ILE A 37 -22.03 33.75 14.86
N ASN A 38 -21.32 32.75 14.35
CA ASN A 38 -21.83 31.92 13.26
C ASN A 38 -23.05 31.11 13.69
N ARG A 39 -23.93 30.77 12.74
CA ARG A 39 -25.10 29.93 12.98
C ARG A 39 -25.13 28.78 11.98
N VAL A 40 -25.30 27.54 12.45
CA VAL A 40 -25.45 26.33 11.62
C VAL A 40 -26.84 25.76 11.89
N GLY A 41 -27.70 25.68 10.87
CA GLY A 41 -29.09 25.26 11.03
C GLY A 41 -29.90 26.15 11.99
N GLY A 42 -29.54 27.45 12.09
CA GLY A 42 -30.15 28.40 13.01
C GLY A 42 -29.60 28.39 14.44
N GLU A 43 -28.74 27.43 14.81
CA GLU A 43 -28.11 27.36 16.14
C GLU A 43 -26.73 28.02 16.16
N LYS A 44 -26.37 28.73 17.24
CA LYS A 44 -25.05 29.37 17.43
C LYS A 44 -23.93 28.32 17.40
N ALA A 45 -22.96 28.51 16.51
CA ALA A 45 -21.79 27.68 16.31
C ALA A 45 -20.51 28.51 16.49
N TYR A 46 -19.57 27.98 17.26
CA TYR A 46 -18.35 28.67 17.67
C TYR A 46 -17.14 27.94 17.06
N ASP A 47 -16.08 28.63 16.69
CA ASP A 47 -14.85 28.03 16.16
C ASP A 47 -13.65 28.17 17.12
N ALA A 48 -12.45 27.93 16.61
CA ALA A 48 -11.21 28.07 17.38
C ALA A 48 -10.93 29.52 17.78
N ASP A 49 -11.29 30.50 16.95
CA ASP A 49 -11.09 31.92 17.24
C ASP A 49 -12.06 32.38 18.35
N ASP A 50 -13.30 31.92 18.31
CA ASP A 50 -14.27 32.11 19.39
C ASP A 50 -13.73 31.55 20.73
N LEU A 51 -13.15 30.35 20.70
CA LEU A 51 -12.54 29.76 21.90
C LEU A 51 -11.37 30.60 22.43
N ASN A 52 -10.48 31.08 21.54
CA ASN A 52 -9.37 31.94 21.91
C ASN A 52 -9.85 33.25 22.53
N LEU A 53 -10.88 33.87 21.96
CA LEU A 53 -11.52 35.07 22.49
C LEU A 53 -12.13 34.82 23.88
N ALA A 54 -12.83 33.70 24.08
CA ALA A 54 -13.39 33.35 25.39
C ALA A 54 -12.29 33.10 26.46
N MET A 55 -11.19 32.47 26.07
CA MET A 55 -10.02 32.28 26.93
C MET A 55 -9.36 33.61 27.30
N TYR A 56 -9.24 34.53 26.35
CA TYR A 56 -8.72 35.88 26.59
C TYR A 56 -9.59 36.67 27.57
N ILE A 57 -10.92 36.65 27.38
CA ILE A 57 -11.86 37.31 28.30
C ILE A 57 -11.72 36.73 29.71
N LYS A 58 -11.64 35.41 29.84
CA LYS A 58 -11.42 34.76 31.14
C LYS A 58 -10.16 35.28 31.83
N GLU A 59 -9.03 35.31 31.13
CA GLU A 59 -7.75 35.75 31.68
C GLU A 59 -7.83 37.21 32.18
N LYS A 60 -8.38 38.12 31.37
CA LYS A 60 -8.53 39.53 31.77
C LYS A 60 -9.50 39.72 32.93
N ARG A 61 -10.56 38.91 33.01
CA ARG A 61 -11.49 38.91 34.14
C ARG A 61 -10.83 38.42 35.43
N GLU A 62 -9.91 37.46 35.35
CA GLU A 62 -9.09 37.02 36.51
C GLU A 62 -8.12 38.13 36.96
N MET A 63 -7.65 38.97 36.03
CA MET A 63 -6.92 40.21 36.32
C MET A 63 -7.80 41.38 36.80
N LYS A 64 -9.09 41.14 37.07
CA LYS A 64 -10.08 42.13 37.54
C LYS A 64 -10.40 43.27 36.56
N TRP A 65 -10.17 43.08 35.27
CA TRP A 65 -10.60 44.06 34.27
C TRP A 65 -12.14 44.10 34.18
N SER A 66 -12.71 45.29 33.97
CA SER A 66 -14.13 45.43 33.63
C SER A 66 -14.42 44.89 32.23
N PHE A 67 -15.66 44.46 31.96
CA PHE A 67 -16.03 44.04 30.61
C PHE A 67 -15.85 45.17 29.60
N ASP A 68 -16.26 46.38 29.95
CA ASP A 68 -16.08 47.57 29.12
C ASP A 68 -14.59 47.83 28.83
N GLY A 69 -13.71 47.64 29.82
CA GLY A 69 -12.27 47.77 29.63
C GLY A 69 -11.71 46.71 28.69
N ILE A 70 -12.19 45.47 28.78
CA ILE A 70 -11.77 44.38 27.90
C ILE A 70 -12.25 44.63 26.47
N PHE A 71 -13.51 45.00 26.27
CA PHE A 71 -14.10 45.22 24.95
C PHE A 71 -13.52 46.44 24.26
N ASN A 72 -13.30 47.55 24.97
CA ASN A 72 -12.60 48.70 24.41
C ASN A 72 -11.17 48.35 23.96
N TYR A 73 -10.45 47.55 24.75
CA TYR A 73 -9.09 47.11 24.41
C TYR A 73 -9.05 46.21 23.17
N LEU A 74 -10.04 45.31 23.04
CA LEU A 74 -10.24 44.48 21.85
C LEU A 74 -10.58 45.33 20.62
N GLN A 75 -11.50 46.29 20.76
CA GLN A 75 -11.92 47.18 19.67
C GLN A 75 -10.78 48.08 19.16
N GLN A 76 -9.87 48.49 20.04
CA GLN A 76 -8.67 49.26 19.68
C GLN A 76 -7.60 48.43 18.96
N GLY A 77 -7.82 47.12 18.77
CA GLY A 77 -6.88 46.22 18.11
C GLY A 77 -5.61 45.97 18.92
N GLN A 78 -5.65 46.20 20.24
CA GLN A 78 -4.47 46.05 21.12
C GLN A 78 -4.29 44.61 21.61
N ALA A 79 -5.22 43.72 21.27
CA ALA A 79 -5.13 42.29 21.52
C ALA A 79 -4.89 41.54 20.21
N ASP A 80 -4.03 40.53 20.24
CA ASP A 80 -3.78 39.61 19.12
C ASP A 80 -4.92 38.55 19.06
N ILE A 81 -6.15 39.03 18.89
CA ILE A 81 -7.37 38.20 18.83
C ILE A 81 -8.18 38.60 17.60
N MET A 82 -8.53 37.60 16.79
CA MET A 82 -9.35 37.80 15.61
C MET A 82 -10.80 38.08 15.99
N LEU A 83 -11.32 39.23 15.57
CA LEU A 83 -12.73 39.58 15.74
C LEU A 83 -13.46 39.39 14.42
N ARG A 84 -14.59 38.70 14.46
CA ARG A 84 -15.40 38.39 13.28
C ARG A 84 -16.25 39.61 12.93
N PRO A 85 -16.11 40.18 11.72
CA PRO A 85 -16.95 41.28 11.28
C PRO A 85 -18.40 40.81 11.13
N PHE A 86 -19.34 41.73 11.32
CA PHE A 86 -20.73 41.48 10.98
C PHE A 86 -20.89 41.49 9.46
N PRO A 87 -21.69 40.58 8.89
CA PRO A 87 -21.93 40.57 7.45
C PRO A 87 -22.57 41.90 7.01
N GLU A 88 -21.91 42.63 6.10
CA GLU A 88 -22.42 43.89 5.56
C GLU A 88 -23.51 43.62 4.52
N GLY A 89 -24.69 44.23 4.69
CA GLY A 89 -25.75 44.25 3.68
C GLY A 89 -26.54 42.93 3.50
N LEU A 90 -26.27 41.91 4.31
CA LEU A 90 -27.01 40.66 4.32
C LEU A 90 -27.89 40.58 5.57
N GLY A 91 -29.16 40.25 5.39
CA GLY A 91 -30.05 39.93 6.51
C GLY A 91 -29.54 38.69 7.27
N GLU A 92 -29.95 38.51 8.52
CA GLU A 92 -29.56 37.34 9.33
C GLU A 92 -29.83 35.99 8.63
N GLU A 93 -30.84 35.94 7.74
CA GLU A 93 -31.22 34.76 6.96
C GLU A 93 -30.20 34.42 5.86
N GLU A 94 -29.70 35.40 5.11
CA GLU A 94 -28.76 35.19 4.00
C GLU A 94 -27.37 34.79 4.51
N ALA A 95 -26.99 35.29 5.69
CA ALA A 95 -25.78 34.85 6.39
C ALA A 95 -25.88 33.39 6.87
N ALA A 96 -27.07 32.95 7.31
CA ALA A 96 -27.30 31.56 7.72
C ALA A 96 -27.23 30.59 6.52
N GLU A 97 -27.72 31.00 5.35
CA GLU A 97 -27.71 30.18 4.12
C GLU A 97 -26.29 29.93 3.59
N LEU A 98 -25.40 30.93 3.63
CA LEU A 98 -23.99 30.78 3.25
C LEU A 98 -23.24 29.76 4.14
N VAL A 99 -23.58 29.71 5.42
CA VAL A 99 -22.99 28.74 6.37
C VAL A 99 -23.50 27.32 6.11
N ASP A 100 -24.77 27.18 5.71
CA ASP A 100 -25.37 25.89 5.35
C ASP A 100 -24.69 25.29 4.10
N VAL A 101 -24.43 26.12 3.08
CA VAL A 101 -23.66 25.70 1.90
C VAL A 101 -22.24 25.24 2.26
N ALA A 102 -21.59 25.92 3.21
CA ALA A 102 -20.27 25.52 3.71
C ALA A 102 -20.32 24.21 4.54
N ALA A 103 -21.41 23.96 5.26
CA ALA A 103 -21.65 22.68 5.95
C ALA A 103 -21.86 21.53 4.96
N LEU A 104 -22.71 21.73 3.96
CA LEU A 104 -22.97 20.76 2.89
C LEU A 104 -21.70 20.40 2.10
N LYS A 105 -20.88 21.41 1.76
CA LYS A 105 -19.60 21.18 1.07
C LYS A 105 -18.65 20.31 1.88
N ARG A 106 -18.67 20.42 3.22
CA ARG A 106 -17.83 19.58 4.11
C ARG A 106 -18.31 18.14 4.18
N GLU A 107 -19.62 17.93 4.23
CA GLU A 107 -20.20 16.59 4.17
C GLU A 107 -19.82 15.91 2.85
N MET A 108 -19.96 16.61 1.74
CA MET A 108 -19.55 16.12 0.42
C MET A 108 -18.05 15.78 0.34
N TYR A 109 -17.17 16.61 0.92
CA TYR A 109 -15.74 16.28 0.97
C TYR A 109 -15.43 15.06 1.83
N ARG A 110 -16.14 14.84 2.94
CA ARG A 110 -15.98 13.64 3.77
C ARG A 110 -16.41 12.39 3.00
N GLU A 111 -17.55 12.43 2.33
CA GLU A 111 -18.01 11.32 1.50
C GLU A 111 -17.03 11.02 0.36
N MET A 112 -16.47 12.04 -0.28
CA MET A 112 -15.43 11.85 -1.29
C MET A 112 -14.14 11.24 -0.72
N GLU A 113 -13.72 11.65 0.47
CA GLU A 113 -12.54 11.10 1.14
C GLU A 113 -12.76 9.63 1.52
N ASP A 114 -13.94 9.29 2.03
CA ASP A 114 -14.30 7.91 2.38
C ASP A 114 -14.39 7.04 1.13
N MET A 115 -15.00 7.55 0.04
CA MET A 115 -15.04 6.86 -1.24
C MET A 115 -13.63 6.64 -1.81
N ALA A 116 -12.75 7.64 -1.74
CA ALA A 116 -11.37 7.51 -2.18
C ALA A 116 -10.59 6.47 -1.36
N ARG A 117 -10.83 6.40 -0.04
CA ARG A 117 -10.23 5.39 0.84
C ARG A 117 -10.72 3.98 0.49
N GLU A 118 -12.01 3.80 0.24
CA GLU A 118 -12.56 2.50 -0.16
C GLU A 118 -12.04 2.06 -1.52
N MET A 119 -12.01 2.95 -2.52
CA MET A 119 -11.40 2.65 -3.83
C MET A 119 -9.91 2.28 -3.71
N ALA A 120 -9.17 2.94 -2.83
CA ALA A 120 -7.76 2.62 -2.60
C ALA A 120 -7.60 1.23 -1.96
N LYS A 121 -8.47 0.86 -1.01
CA LYS A 121 -8.46 -0.49 -0.41
C LYS A 121 -8.77 -1.56 -1.45
N GLU A 122 -9.77 -1.33 -2.30
CA GLU A 122 -10.17 -2.26 -3.35
C GLU A 122 -9.04 -2.49 -4.36
N GLN A 123 -8.37 -1.42 -4.82
CA GLN A 123 -7.20 -1.55 -5.69
C GLN A 123 -6.04 -2.32 -5.03
N VAL A 124 -5.79 -2.08 -3.74
CA VAL A 124 -4.73 -2.82 -3.02
C VAL A 124 -5.07 -4.30 -2.93
N GLN A 125 -6.33 -4.65 -2.66
CA GLN A 125 -6.79 -6.03 -2.65
C GLN A 125 -6.65 -6.69 -4.02
N GLU A 126 -7.07 -6.01 -5.09
CA GLU A 126 -6.95 -6.52 -6.46
C GLU A 126 -5.48 -6.81 -6.82
N VAL A 127 -4.57 -5.89 -6.50
CA VAL A 127 -3.12 -6.09 -6.74
C VAL A 127 -2.58 -7.27 -5.93
N GLN A 128 -3.03 -7.46 -4.69
CA GLN A 128 -2.64 -8.61 -3.87
C GLN A 128 -3.13 -9.94 -4.47
N GLU A 129 -4.37 -10.00 -4.93
CA GLU A 129 -4.93 -11.19 -5.58
C GLU A 129 -4.19 -11.53 -6.88
N GLN A 130 -3.89 -10.52 -7.70
CA GLN A 130 -3.10 -10.70 -8.92
C GLN A 130 -1.69 -11.21 -8.61
N TYR A 131 -1.04 -10.66 -7.58
CA TYR A 131 0.28 -11.11 -7.14
C TYR A 131 0.26 -12.55 -6.63
N GLU A 132 -0.73 -12.94 -5.83
CA GLU A 132 -0.89 -14.32 -5.38
C GLU A 132 -1.17 -15.30 -6.52
N ALA A 133 -2.00 -14.90 -7.49
CA ALA A 133 -2.27 -15.69 -8.67
C ALA A 133 -0.99 -15.93 -9.49
N LEU A 134 -0.19 -14.89 -9.70
CA LEU A 134 1.10 -15.00 -10.40
C LEU A 134 2.07 -15.89 -9.60
N ARG A 135 2.12 -15.73 -8.28
CA ARG A 135 2.96 -16.57 -7.41
C ARG A 135 2.58 -18.04 -7.47
N ARG A 136 1.29 -18.37 -7.61
CA ARG A 136 0.82 -19.77 -7.78
C ARG A 136 1.18 -20.37 -9.15
N GLN A 137 1.35 -19.54 -10.17
CA GLN A 137 1.75 -19.98 -11.52
C GLN A 137 3.26 -20.15 -11.65
N LEU A 138 4.05 -19.47 -10.81
CA LEU A 138 5.48 -19.66 -10.77
C LEU A 138 5.80 -21.08 -10.27
N PRO A 139 6.62 -21.85 -11.00
CA PRO A 139 7.11 -23.12 -10.52
C PRO A 139 7.77 -22.95 -9.15
N ASP A 140 7.47 -23.85 -8.23
CA ASP A 140 8.19 -23.87 -6.95
C ASP A 140 9.68 -24.07 -7.26
N ALA A 141 10.53 -23.17 -6.77
CA ALA A 141 11.96 -23.20 -7.07
C ALA A 141 12.60 -24.55 -6.66
N ASP A 142 12.04 -25.17 -5.62
CA ASP A 142 12.43 -26.51 -5.18
C ASP A 142 11.98 -27.61 -6.15
N GLN A 143 10.81 -27.47 -6.77
CA GLN A 143 10.33 -28.40 -7.79
C GLN A 143 11.15 -28.30 -9.08
N GLU A 144 11.49 -27.10 -9.55
CA GLU A 144 12.40 -26.94 -10.71
C GLU A 144 13.77 -27.53 -10.42
N ARG A 145 14.29 -27.31 -9.20
CA ARG A 145 15.55 -27.92 -8.77
C ARG A 145 15.45 -29.45 -8.80
N GLN A 146 14.36 -30.02 -8.31
CA GLN A 146 14.17 -31.47 -8.32
C GLN A 146 14.04 -32.03 -9.74
N ASN A 147 13.31 -31.33 -10.63
CA ASN A 147 13.18 -31.72 -12.03
C ASN A 147 14.55 -31.75 -12.72
N ARG A 148 15.37 -30.70 -12.56
CA ARG A 148 16.73 -30.67 -13.11
C ARG A 148 17.61 -31.81 -12.59
N ILE A 149 17.49 -32.14 -11.31
CA ILE A 149 18.23 -33.25 -10.71
C ILE A 149 17.77 -34.59 -11.32
N ASN A 150 16.46 -34.78 -11.45
CA ASN A 150 15.89 -35.97 -12.07
C ASN A 150 16.34 -36.10 -13.53
N ASP A 151 16.29 -35.02 -14.31
CA ASP A 151 16.75 -34.99 -15.70
C ASP A 151 18.22 -35.41 -15.84
N LEU A 152 19.08 -34.94 -14.93
CA LEU A 152 20.49 -35.35 -14.89
C LEU A 152 20.64 -36.85 -14.60
N PHE A 153 19.86 -37.41 -13.68
CA PHE A 153 19.88 -38.84 -13.38
C PHE A 153 19.35 -39.68 -14.54
N THR A 154 18.26 -39.26 -15.18
CA THR A 154 17.67 -39.94 -16.33
C THR A 154 18.65 -39.95 -17.50
N ARG A 155 19.23 -38.80 -17.84
CA ARG A 155 20.29 -38.71 -18.87
C ARG A 155 21.44 -39.66 -18.59
N ARG A 156 21.98 -39.65 -17.38
CA ARG A 156 23.13 -40.51 -17.01
C ARG A 156 22.78 -41.99 -17.10
N ARG A 157 21.56 -42.37 -16.72
CA ARG A 157 21.06 -43.74 -16.83
C ARG A 157 20.96 -44.19 -18.30
N VAL A 158 20.45 -43.31 -19.16
CA VAL A 158 20.35 -43.56 -20.61
C VAL A 158 21.74 -43.72 -21.23
N GLU A 159 22.66 -42.80 -20.94
CA GLU A 159 24.06 -42.89 -21.41
C GLU A 159 24.70 -44.21 -20.97
N GLN A 160 24.55 -44.59 -19.70
CA GLN A 160 25.11 -45.85 -19.19
C GLN A 160 24.53 -47.09 -19.90
N LYS A 161 23.21 -47.15 -20.10
CA LYS A 161 22.57 -48.28 -20.81
C LYS A 161 23.10 -48.39 -22.26
N LEU A 162 23.21 -47.25 -22.95
CA LEU A 162 23.71 -47.23 -24.33
C LEU A 162 25.20 -47.58 -24.41
N GLU A 163 26.01 -47.17 -23.43
CA GLU A 163 27.42 -47.56 -23.33
C GLU A 163 27.57 -49.08 -23.11
N GLU A 164 26.75 -49.66 -22.23
CA GLU A 164 26.74 -51.11 -21.98
C GLU A 164 26.37 -51.89 -23.25
N GLU A 165 25.30 -51.49 -23.94
CA GLU A 165 24.89 -52.07 -25.23
C GLU A 165 25.98 -51.92 -26.31
N ALA A 166 26.65 -50.75 -26.38
CA ALA A 166 27.71 -50.51 -27.33
C ALA A 166 28.92 -51.43 -27.07
N LEU A 167 29.29 -51.64 -25.80
CA LEU A 167 30.37 -52.54 -25.43
C LEU A 167 30.04 -54.01 -25.73
N GLU A 168 28.78 -54.41 -25.63
CA GLU A 168 28.33 -55.74 -26.05
C GLU A 168 28.42 -55.89 -27.57
N LYS A 169 27.86 -54.94 -28.34
CA LYS A 169 27.95 -54.95 -29.80
C LYS A 169 29.38 -54.86 -30.32
N TRP A 170 30.24 -54.12 -29.65
CA TRP A 170 31.68 -54.10 -29.97
C TRP A 170 32.31 -55.47 -29.78
N ARG A 171 31.92 -56.22 -28.74
CA ARG A 171 32.47 -57.56 -28.49
C ARG A 171 32.07 -58.58 -29.57
N GLU A 172 30.93 -58.38 -30.21
CA GLU A 172 30.44 -59.24 -31.29
C GLU A 172 31.10 -58.95 -32.64
N LYS A 173 31.78 -57.81 -32.80
CA LYS A 173 32.46 -57.47 -34.06
C LYS A 173 33.62 -58.41 -34.38
N PRO A 174 33.91 -58.63 -35.68
CA PRO A 174 35.05 -59.45 -36.10
C PRO A 174 36.39 -58.95 -35.54
N GLU A 175 37.32 -59.88 -35.28
CA GLU A 175 38.67 -59.52 -34.79
C GLU A 175 39.41 -58.53 -35.70
N GLU A 176 39.14 -58.56 -37.00
CA GLU A 176 39.75 -57.64 -37.98
C GLU A 176 39.37 -56.17 -37.73
N GLU A 177 38.16 -55.92 -37.25
CA GLU A 177 37.70 -54.57 -36.91
C GLU A 177 38.17 -54.16 -35.51
N ARG A 178 38.22 -55.13 -34.58
CA ARG A 178 38.51 -54.88 -33.17
C ARG A 178 39.99 -54.81 -32.84
N MET A 179 40.84 -55.53 -33.56
CA MET A 179 42.23 -55.75 -33.18
C MET A 179 43.18 -54.93 -34.06
N LYS A 180 44.18 -54.29 -33.45
CA LYS A 180 45.33 -53.69 -34.14
C LYS A 180 46.58 -54.54 -33.96
N ARG A 181 47.40 -54.60 -35.01
CA ARG A 181 48.69 -55.31 -34.96
C ARG A 181 49.69 -54.48 -34.15
N VAL A 182 50.21 -55.06 -33.07
CA VAL A 182 51.25 -54.46 -32.23
C VAL A 182 52.52 -55.31 -32.35
N GLY A 183 53.42 -54.91 -33.27
CA GLY A 183 54.64 -55.66 -33.56
C GLY A 183 54.45 -56.82 -34.55
N TRP A 184 55.43 -57.75 -34.61
CA TRP A 184 55.49 -58.72 -35.70
C TRP A 184 54.52 -59.91 -35.56
N PHE A 185 54.08 -60.26 -34.35
CA PHE A 185 53.18 -61.41 -34.13
C PHE A 185 52.10 -61.19 -33.06
N ARG A 186 51.99 -60.00 -32.46
CA ARG A 186 50.98 -59.71 -31.44
C ARG A 186 49.89 -58.81 -32.01
N LYS A 187 48.66 -59.08 -31.59
CA LYS A 187 47.49 -58.23 -31.83
C LYS A 187 46.93 -57.82 -30.47
N GLU A 188 46.49 -56.58 -30.37
CA GLU A 188 45.83 -56.04 -29.18
C GLU A 188 44.52 -55.37 -29.61
N GLU A 189 43.52 -55.32 -28.72
CA GLU A 189 42.30 -54.58 -28.98
C GLU A 189 42.62 -53.10 -29.24
N ASP A 190 42.03 -52.57 -30.31
CA ASP A 190 42.16 -51.17 -30.66
C ASP A 190 41.23 -50.32 -29.80
N ARG A 191 41.75 -49.89 -28.64
CA ARG A 191 41.00 -49.12 -27.64
C ARG A 191 40.44 -47.82 -28.21
N ASP A 192 41.19 -47.15 -29.09
CA ASP A 192 40.77 -45.89 -29.71
C ASP A 192 39.53 -46.11 -30.59
N LYS A 193 39.51 -47.19 -31.38
CA LYS A 193 38.34 -47.56 -32.19
C LYS A 193 37.17 -47.99 -31.35
N ARG A 194 37.41 -48.71 -30.24
CA ARG A 194 36.36 -49.09 -29.30
C ARG A 194 35.69 -47.86 -28.69
N GLU A 195 36.49 -46.89 -28.23
CA GLU A 195 35.99 -45.65 -27.64
C GLU A 195 35.22 -44.82 -28.67
N LEU A 196 35.73 -44.71 -29.91
CA LEU A 196 35.01 -44.06 -31.01
C LEU A 196 33.68 -44.76 -31.31
N PHE A 197 33.67 -46.08 -31.40
CA PHE A 197 32.46 -46.87 -31.66
C PHE A 197 31.43 -46.68 -30.55
N VAL A 198 31.83 -46.75 -29.29
CA VAL A 198 30.94 -46.55 -28.14
C VAL A 198 30.36 -45.13 -28.14
N LYS A 199 31.21 -44.13 -28.36
CA LYS A 199 30.77 -42.73 -28.43
C LYS A 199 29.77 -42.49 -29.56
N ASP A 200 30.04 -43.02 -30.75
CA ASP A 200 29.14 -42.88 -31.90
C ASP A 200 27.82 -43.62 -31.66
N TYR A 201 27.87 -44.82 -31.06
CA TYR A 201 26.67 -45.58 -30.72
C TYR A 201 25.78 -44.83 -29.73
N VAL A 202 26.37 -44.30 -28.66
CA VAL A 202 25.65 -43.49 -27.65
C VAL A 202 25.07 -42.25 -28.32
N ASN A 203 25.86 -41.47 -29.04
CA ASN A 203 25.38 -40.22 -29.66
C ASN A 203 24.21 -40.45 -30.62
N ASN A 204 24.27 -41.50 -31.44
CA ASN A 204 23.23 -41.79 -32.43
C ASN A 204 21.94 -42.33 -31.78
N GLY A 205 22.05 -43.08 -30.67
CA GLY A 205 20.89 -43.67 -29.98
C GLY A 205 20.35 -42.83 -28.81
N PHE A 206 21.07 -41.78 -28.39
CA PHE A 206 20.74 -41.03 -27.18
C PHE A 206 19.40 -40.31 -27.27
N GLU A 207 19.13 -39.63 -28.39
CA GLU A 207 17.89 -38.87 -28.59
C GLU A 207 16.65 -39.78 -28.57
N GLU A 208 16.71 -40.92 -29.27
CA GLU A 208 15.62 -41.89 -29.28
C GLU A 208 15.38 -42.47 -27.88
N ARG A 209 16.44 -42.93 -27.21
CA ARG A 209 16.33 -43.58 -25.90
C ARG A 209 15.89 -42.62 -24.79
N ILE A 210 16.29 -41.34 -24.85
CA ILE A 210 15.85 -40.37 -23.84
C ILE A 210 14.38 -40.00 -24.05
N LEU A 211 13.90 -39.91 -25.29
CA LEU A 211 12.49 -39.68 -25.59
C LEU A 211 11.60 -40.86 -25.15
N GLU A 212 12.10 -42.10 -25.28
CA GLU A 212 11.42 -43.29 -24.74
C GLU A 212 11.24 -43.20 -23.22
N GLU A 213 12.29 -42.91 -22.46
CA GLU A 213 12.20 -42.83 -20.98
C GLU A 213 11.25 -41.70 -20.52
N TYR A 214 11.24 -40.53 -21.19
CA TYR A 214 10.26 -39.46 -20.89
C TYR A 214 8.83 -39.79 -21.38
N GLY A 215 8.68 -40.67 -22.35
CA GLY A 215 7.40 -41.16 -22.86
C GLY A 215 6.79 -42.26 -21.98
N GLU A 216 7.61 -43.08 -21.34
CA GLU A 216 7.22 -44.13 -20.40
C GLU A 216 6.95 -43.61 -18.98
N GLU A 217 7.50 -42.44 -18.60
CA GLU A 217 7.25 -41.79 -17.30
C GLU A 217 5.95 -40.93 -17.24
N ARG A 218 5.08 -40.95 -18.28
CA ARG A 218 3.79 -40.21 -18.31
C ARG A 218 2.57 -41.04 -17.91
#